data_AF-A0A8T5T8P9-F1
#
_entry.id   AF-A0A8T5T8P9-F1
#
_cell.length_a   1.000
_cell.length_b   1.000
_cell.length_c   1.000
_cell.angle_alpha   90.00
_cell.angle_beta   90.00
_cell.angle_gamma   90.00
#
_symmetry.space_group_name_H-M   'P 1'
#
loop_
_entity.id
_entity.type
_entity.pdbx_description
1 polymer ?
#
loop_
_entity_poly.entity_id
_entity_poly.type
_entity_poly.pdbx_seq_one_letter_code
_entity_poly.pdbx_strand_id
1 'polypeptide(L)'
;MKVPDKIYIDLVSDEKINLSGIILQLKIIAGRKNPYYIYTPKTNLEGKSELQKEDLIGQYDDHWESGQMDYDGYIEDANPIIEVTLYDKTWWRENKELVLVWTLLKNEKLKWKSKDEQFNYMISCTNDQFEASPLKININKTDTIRMKIKQRK
;
A
#
# COMPACT_ATOMS: atom_id res chain seq x y z
N MET A 1 12.16 -11.06 5.36
CA MET A 1 11.00 -11.98 5.37
C MET A 1 10.99 -12.88 4.13
N LYS A 2 10.23 -13.99 4.12
CA LYS A 2 9.95 -14.73 2.88
C LYS A 2 8.83 -13.99 2.16
N VAL A 3 9.18 -13.20 1.15
CA VAL A 3 8.18 -12.47 0.35
C VAL A 3 7.34 -13.49 -0.41
N PRO A 4 6.01 -13.55 -0.19
CA PRO A 4 5.14 -14.45 -0.93
C PRO A 4 5.06 -14.02 -2.40
N ASP A 5 4.77 -14.95 -3.30
CA ASP A 5 4.65 -14.65 -4.74
C ASP A 5 3.47 -13.70 -5.02
N LYS A 6 2.41 -13.79 -4.19
CA LYS A 6 1.23 -12.94 -4.23
C LYS A 6 0.74 -12.65 -2.82
N ILE A 7 0.12 -11.49 -2.64
CA ILE A 7 -0.65 -11.15 -1.45
C ILE A 7 -2.09 -10.87 -1.87
N TYR A 8 -3.02 -11.66 -1.36
CA TYR A 8 -4.46 -11.49 -1.55
C TYR A 8 -5.03 -10.56 -0.50
N ILE A 9 -5.81 -9.58 -0.93
CA ILE A 9 -6.55 -8.68 -0.05
C ILE A 9 -8.01 -9.12 -0.07
N ASP A 10 -8.60 -9.25 1.11
CA ASP A 10 -10.00 -9.59 1.32
C ASP A 10 -10.62 -8.66 2.37
N LEU A 11 -11.28 -7.60 1.92
CA LEU A 11 -11.99 -6.68 2.81
C LEU A 11 -13.36 -7.25 3.15
N VAL A 12 -13.70 -7.26 4.44
CA VAL A 12 -14.99 -7.75 4.94
C VAL A 12 -15.71 -6.66 5.73
N SER A 13 -17.03 -6.61 5.57
CA SER A 13 -17.92 -5.74 6.34
C SER A 13 -19.14 -6.53 6.81
N ASP A 14 -19.68 -6.17 7.96
CA ASP A 14 -20.96 -6.73 8.44
C ASP A 14 -22.15 -6.13 7.67
N GLU A 15 -21.93 -5.02 6.96
CA GLU A 15 -22.93 -4.29 6.20
C GLU A 15 -22.77 -4.54 4.69
N LYS A 16 -23.88 -4.50 3.95
CA LYS A 16 -23.87 -4.61 2.48
C LYS A 16 -23.47 -3.28 1.85
N ILE A 17 -22.16 -3.03 1.82
CA ILE A 17 -21.57 -1.79 1.30
C ILE A 17 -20.66 -2.08 0.10
N ASN A 18 -20.45 -1.06 -0.74
CA ASN A 18 -19.52 -1.15 -1.86
C ASN A 18 -18.08 -1.01 -1.35
N LEU A 19 -17.28 -2.07 -1.48
CA LEU A 19 -15.90 -2.11 -1.01
C LEU A 19 -14.87 -1.80 -2.10
N SER A 20 -15.29 -1.27 -3.25
CA SER A 20 -14.40 -0.92 -4.35
C SER A 20 -13.64 0.38 -4.11
N GLY A 21 -12.47 0.46 -4.76
CA GLY A 21 -11.66 1.66 -4.76
C GLY A 21 -10.84 1.87 -3.48
N ILE A 22 -10.74 0.86 -2.62
CA ILE A 22 -10.00 0.96 -1.35
C ILE A 22 -8.55 0.54 -1.56
N ILE A 23 -7.61 1.32 -1.03
CA ILE A 23 -6.18 1.03 -1.04
C ILE A 23 -5.74 0.71 0.39
N LEU A 24 -5.04 -0.42 0.58
CA LEU A 24 -4.35 -0.70 1.84
C LEU A 24 -2.91 -0.23 1.77
N GLN A 25 -2.44 0.25 2.91
CA GLN A 25 -1.04 0.58 3.17
C GLN A 25 -0.44 -0.49 4.05
N LEU A 26 0.64 -1.10 3.59
CA LEU A 26 1.42 -2.10 4.29
C LEU A 26 2.67 -1.40 4.81
N LYS A 27 2.77 -1.29 6.13
CA LYS A 27 3.94 -0.78 6.83
C LYS A 27 4.87 -1.95 7.13
N ILE A 28 6.02 -1.96 6.47
CA ILE A 28 7.05 -2.99 6.59
C ILE A 28 8.25 -2.40 7.32
N ILE A 29 8.74 -3.09 8.34
CA ILE A 29 9.97 -2.70 9.04
C ILE A 29 11.09 -3.58 8.50
N ALA A 30 12.06 -2.97 7.83
CA ALA A 30 13.30 -3.61 7.44
C ALA A 30 14.47 -2.78 7.96
N GLY A 31 15.56 -3.46 8.36
CA GLY A 31 16.71 -2.79 8.96
C GLY A 31 16.42 -2.20 10.35
N ARG A 32 17.09 -1.10 10.67
CA ARG A 32 17.03 -0.42 11.97
C ARG A 32 16.31 0.92 11.92
N LYS A 33 15.96 1.40 10.74
CA LYS A 33 15.49 2.78 10.53
C LYS A 33 14.01 2.86 10.12
N ASN A 34 13.71 3.68 9.11
CA ASN A 34 12.37 4.09 8.76
C ASN A 34 11.54 2.91 8.21
N PRO A 35 10.23 2.85 8.51
CA PRO A 35 9.36 1.87 7.91
C PRO A 35 9.15 2.18 6.42
N TYR A 36 9.04 1.12 5.62
CA TYR A 36 8.68 1.19 4.20
C TYR A 36 7.16 1.09 4.08
N TYR A 37 6.58 1.88 3.17
CA TYR A 37 5.15 1.89 2.94
C TYR A 37 4.84 1.38 1.53
N ILE A 38 4.19 0.22 1.48
CA ILE A 38 3.80 -0.44 0.23
C ILE A 38 2.28 -0.31 0.07
N TYR A 39 1.82 0.03 -1.12
CA TYR A 39 0.39 0.24 -1.40
C TYR A 39 -0.15 -0.89 -2.27
N THR A 40 -1.35 -1.37 -1.92
CA THR A 40 -2.06 -2.36 -2.75
C THR A 40 -2.75 -1.68 -3.93
N PRO A 41 -3.03 -2.41 -5.02
CA PRO A 41 -4.00 -1.94 -5.98
C PRO A 41 -5.37 -1.74 -5.30
N LYS A 42 -6.18 -0.84 -5.86
CA LYS A 42 -7.58 -0.64 -5.46
C LYS A 42 -8.37 -1.93 -5.50
N THR A 43 -9.17 -2.16 -4.47
CA THR A 43 -10.11 -3.28 -4.42
C THR A 43 -11.23 -3.16 -5.45
N ASN A 44 -11.75 -4.32 -5.87
CA ASN A 44 -12.96 -4.42 -6.68
C ASN A 44 -14.24 -4.30 -5.82
N LEU A 45 -15.41 -4.47 -6.44
CA LEU A 45 -16.72 -4.35 -5.76
C LEU A 45 -16.89 -5.33 -4.58
N GLU A 46 -16.21 -6.47 -4.63
CA GLU A 46 -16.24 -7.50 -3.57
C GLU A 46 -15.22 -7.23 -2.46
N GLY A 47 -14.46 -6.13 -2.52
CA GLY A 47 -13.42 -5.83 -1.54
C GLY A 47 -12.13 -6.60 -1.75
N LYS A 48 -11.92 -7.18 -2.94
CA LYS A 48 -10.75 -8.01 -3.25
C LYS A 48 -9.71 -7.26 -4.08
N SER A 49 -8.44 -7.53 -3.82
CA SER A 49 -7.30 -7.05 -4.60
C SER A 49 -6.14 -8.05 -4.53
N GLU A 50 -5.18 -7.95 -5.42
CA GLU A 50 -3.99 -8.81 -5.48
C GLU A 50 -2.76 -7.92 -5.65
N LEU A 51 -1.74 -8.12 -4.81
CA LEU A 51 -0.43 -7.48 -4.92
C LEU A 51 0.60 -8.55 -5.31
N GLN A 52 1.27 -8.37 -6.45
CA GLN A 52 2.32 -9.30 -6.87
C GLN A 52 3.59 -9.07 -6.04
N LYS A 53 4.42 -10.11 -5.95
CA LYS A 53 5.77 -10.02 -5.39
C LYS A 53 6.62 -8.95 -6.07
N GLU A 54 6.59 -8.88 -7.39
CA GLU A 54 7.36 -7.91 -8.17
C GLU A 54 6.92 -6.48 -7.85
N ASP A 55 5.63 -6.27 -7.62
CA ASP A 55 5.08 -4.97 -7.21
C ASP A 55 5.50 -4.57 -5.81
N LEU A 56 5.62 -5.54 -4.90
CA LEU A 56 6.07 -5.32 -3.53
C LEU A 56 7.56 -4.97 -3.51
N ILE A 57 8.39 -5.78 -4.19
CA ILE A 57 9.84 -5.55 -4.29
C ILE A 57 10.11 -4.23 -5.02
N GLY A 58 9.43 -3.98 -6.14
CA GLY A 58 9.62 -2.75 -6.90
C GLY A 58 9.26 -1.50 -6.09
N GLN A 59 8.16 -1.52 -5.33
CA GLN A 59 7.82 -0.41 -4.42
C GLN A 59 8.83 -0.25 -3.28
N TYR A 60 9.40 -1.35 -2.78
CA TYR A 60 10.48 -1.30 -1.78
C TYR A 60 11.74 -0.63 -2.36
N ASP A 61 12.14 -1.02 -3.57
CA ASP A 61 13.32 -0.48 -4.26
C ASP A 61 13.14 1.00 -4.63
N ASP A 62 11.92 1.44 -4.98
CA ASP A 62 11.60 2.84 -5.25
C ASP A 62 11.94 3.75 -4.04
N HIS A 63 11.83 3.26 -2.79
CA HIS A 63 12.21 4.05 -1.60
C HIS A 63 13.71 4.34 -1.57
N TRP A 64 14.54 3.44 -2.07
CA TRP A 64 15.99 3.63 -2.20
C TRP A 64 16.35 4.62 -3.29
N GLU A 65 15.66 4.56 -4.43
CA GLU A 65 15.85 5.50 -5.55
C GLU A 65 15.45 6.94 -5.15
N SER A 66 14.45 7.09 -4.26
CA SER A 66 14.01 8.40 -3.77
C SER A 66 15.05 9.14 -2.91
N GLY A 67 16.20 8.52 -2.61
CA GLY A 67 17.32 9.17 -1.94
C GLY A 67 17.04 9.57 -0.48
N GLN A 68 15.98 9.04 0.13
CA GLN A 68 15.75 9.21 1.56
C GLN A 68 16.86 8.47 2.32
N MET A 69 17.81 9.23 2.86
CA MET A 69 19.10 8.78 3.41
C MET A 69 19.01 7.86 4.67
N ASP A 70 17.82 7.36 4.98
CA ASP A 70 17.51 6.63 6.21
C ASP A 70 16.77 5.31 6.01
N TYR A 71 16.89 4.70 4.83
CA TYR A 71 16.47 3.32 4.61
C TYR A 71 17.69 2.40 4.69
N ASP A 72 17.58 1.32 5.46
CA ASP A 72 18.56 0.24 5.54
C ASP A 72 17.88 -1.14 5.45
N GLY A 73 18.59 -2.13 4.89
CA GLY A 73 18.15 -3.53 4.83
C GLY A 73 17.50 -3.97 3.52
N TYR A 74 17.42 -5.29 3.33
CA TYR A 74 16.76 -5.93 2.20
C TYR A 74 15.35 -6.38 2.61
N ILE A 75 14.41 -6.46 1.66
CA ILE A 75 13.07 -6.96 1.96
C ILE A 75 13.13 -8.42 2.45
N GLU A 76 14.11 -9.19 1.98
CA GLU A 76 14.42 -10.55 2.43
C GLU A 76 14.84 -10.61 3.91
N ASP A 77 15.32 -9.51 4.48
CA ASP A 77 15.67 -9.37 5.90
C ASP A 77 14.61 -8.65 6.73
N ALA A 78 13.55 -8.14 6.09
CA ALA A 78 12.47 -7.43 6.76
C ALA A 78 11.75 -8.30 7.82
N ASN A 79 11.21 -7.64 8.85
CA ASN A 79 10.35 -8.27 9.83
C ASN A 79 9.09 -8.81 9.12
N PRO A 80 8.78 -10.11 9.24
CA PRO A 80 7.61 -10.68 8.57
C PRO A 80 6.28 -10.23 9.18
N ILE A 81 6.30 -9.61 10.36
CA ILE A 81 5.12 -8.98 10.94
C ILE A 81 4.99 -7.57 10.37
N ILE A 82 3.98 -7.39 9.53
CA ILE A 82 3.64 -6.11 8.92
C ILE A 82 2.39 -5.53 9.59
N GLU A 83 2.27 -4.21 9.56
CA GLU A 83 1.06 -3.51 9.97
C GLU A 83 0.30 -3.04 8.73
N VAL A 84 -1.00 -3.30 8.68
CA VAL A 84 -1.87 -3.00 7.56
C VAL A 84 -2.89 -1.96 8.00
N THR A 85 -2.98 -0.86 7.27
CA THR A 85 -3.93 0.22 7.52
C THR A 85 -4.62 0.64 6.23
N LEU A 86 -5.71 1.40 6.35
CA LEU A 86 -6.21 2.15 5.20
C LEU A 86 -5.15 3.21 4.81
N TYR A 87 -4.89 3.33 3.51
CA TYR A 87 -4.08 4.43 2.99
C TYR A 87 -4.72 5.80 3.30
N ASP A 88 -3.90 6.74 3.75
CA ASP A 88 -4.30 8.13 4.00
C ASP A 88 -3.83 9.05 2.88
N LYS A 89 -4.79 9.59 2.11
CA LYS A 89 -4.54 10.50 0.98
C LYS A 89 -4.40 11.97 1.39
N THR A 90 -4.48 12.30 2.69
CA THR A 90 -4.46 13.70 3.16
C THR A 90 -3.19 14.42 2.74
N TRP A 91 -2.02 13.80 2.96
CA TRP A 91 -0.75 14.41 2.57
C TRP A 91 -0.67 14.67 1.07
N TRP A 92 -1.13 13.73 0.23
CA TRP A 92 -1.15 13.92 -1.24
C TRP A 92 -2.09 15.06 -1.63
N ARG A 93 -3.28 15.16 -1.01
CA ARG A 93 -4.23 16.25 -1.28
C ARG A 93 -3.64 17.62 -0.93
N GLU A 94 -2.98 17.73 0.22
CA GLU A 94 -2.41 18.98 0.71
C GLU A 94 -1.12 19.38 -0.02
N ASN A 95 -0.37 18.41 -0.55
CA ASN A 95 0.95 18.63 -1.15
C ASN A 95 0.98 18.31 -2.66
N LYS A 96 -0.14 18.51 -3.36
CA LYS A 96 -0.28 18.18 -4.79
C LYS A 96 0.89 18.67 -5.63
N GLU A 97 1.29 19.94 -5.48
CA GLU A 97 2.38 20.53 -6.26
C GLU A 97 3.70 19.80 -6.04
N LEU A 98 4.04 19.45 -4.78
CA LEU A 98 5.25 18.70 -4.46
C LEU A 98 5.23 17.29 -5.07
N VAL A 99 4.08 16.61 -5.03
CA VAL A 99 3.92 15.27 -5.62
C VAL A 99 4.14 15.30 -7.13
N LEU A 100 3.60 16.31 -7.82
CA LEU A 100 3.65 16.41 -9.28
C LEU A 100 5.02 16.87 -9.81
N VAL A 101 5.83 17.55 -8.99
CA VAL A 101 7.19 17.98 -9.37
C VAL A 101 8.16 16.81 -9.44
N TRP A 102 7.94 15.75 -8.65
CA TRP A 102 8.82 14.59 -8.67
C TRP A 102 8.68 13.80 -9.96
N THR A 103 9.72 13.06 -10.34
CA THR A 103 9.62 12.13 -11.47
C THR A 103 9.12 10.77 -11.01
N LEU A 104 8.51 10.00 -11.90
CA LEU A 104 8.19 8.60 -11.60
C LEU A 104 9.47 7.82 -11.34
N LEU A 105 9.48 7.06 -10.26
CA LEU A 105 10.52 6.10 -9.90
C LEU A 105 10.46 4.87 -10.81
N LYS A 106 11.49 4.04 -10.77
CA LYS A 106 11.68 2.94 -11.73
C LYS A 106 10.49 2.00 -11.80
N ASN A 107 9.96 1.54 -10.67
CA ASN A 107 8.81 0.63 -10.67
C ASN A 107 7.48 1.38 -10.90
N GLU A 108 7.37 2.63 -10.45
CA GLU A 108 6.22 3.48 -10.78
C GLU A 108 6.05 3.66 -12.30
N LYS A 109 7.14 3.81 -13.06
CA LYS A 109 7.15 3.91 -14.54
C LYS A 109 6.58 2.67 -15.25
N LEU A 110 6.54 1.52 -14.59
CA LEU A 110 5.94 0.31 -15.14
C LEU A 110 4.41 0.35 -15.10
N LYS A 111 3.84 1.17 -14.21
CA LYS A 111 2.39 1.25 -13.95
C LYS A 111 1.76 2.51 -14.49
N TRP A 112 2.49 3.63 -14.43
CA TRP A 112 1.96 4.95 -14.72
C TRP A 112 2.73 5.59 -15.87
N LYS A 113 2.00 6.29 -16.73
CA LYS A 113 2.56 7.09 -17.83
C LYS A 113 3.07 8.44 -17.35
N SER A 114 2.50 8.97 -16.26
CA SER A 114 2.90 10.25 -15.66
C SER A 114 2.63 10.31 -14.16
N LYS A 115 3.24 11.28 -13.48
CA LYS A 115 2.90 11.57 -12.07
C LYS A 115 1.47 12.03 -11.89
N ASP A 116 0.90 12.78 -12.83
CA ASP A 116 -0.52 13.13 -12.79
C ASP A 116 -1.42 11.89 -12.78
N GLU A 117 -1.10 10.86 -13.57
CA GLU A 117 -1.87 9.62 -13.57
C GLU A 117 -1.79 8.91 -12.22
N GLN A 118 -0.58 8.77 -11.65
CA GLN A 118 -0.39 8.20 -10.32
C GLN A 118 -1.14 9.01 -9.26
N PHE A 119 -1.00 10.33 -9.28
CA PHE A 119 -1.69 11.24 -8.37
C PHE A 119 -3.20 11.05 -8.41
N ASN A 120 -3.77 11.14 -9.61
CA ASN A 120 -5.21 10.97 -9.82
C ASN A 120 -5.68 9.57 -9.37
N TYR A 121 -4.87 8.53 -9.60
CA TYR A 121 -5.17 7.19 -9.09
C TYR A 121 -5.21 7.17 -7.56
N MET A 122 -4.17 7.66 -6.88
CA MET A 122 -4.06 7.57 -5.42
C MET A 122 -5.14 8.40 -4.72
N ILE A 123 -5.47 9.60 -5.20
CA ILE A 123 -6.48 10.46 -4.55
C ILE A 123 -7.92 9.98 -4.77
N SER A 124 -8.18 9.23 -5.84
CA SER A 124 -9.52 8.74 -6.20
C SER A 124 -9.89 7.44 -5.49
N CYS A 125 -9.08 6.98 -4.53
CA CYS A 125 -9.50 5.91 -3.63
C CYS A 125 -10.68 6.36 -2.76
N THR A 126 -11.45 5.42 -2.24
CA THR A 126 -12.66 5.67 -1.42
C THR A 126 -12.38 5.61 0.09
N ASN A 127 -11.11 5.50 0.49
CA ASN A 127 -10.67 5.29 1.87
C ASN A 127 -11.25 6.26 2.91
N ASP A 128 -11.54 7.51 2.52
CA ASP A 128 -12.12 8.53 3.41
C ASP A 128 -13.57 8.20 3.84
N GLN A 129 -14.23 7.29 3.13
CA GLN A 129 -15.57 6.80 3.47
C GLN A 129 -15.53 5.64 4.46
N PHE A 130 -14.35 5.11 4.81
CA PHE A 130 -14.21 3.92 5.63
C PHE A 130 -13.28 4.14 6.82
N GLU A 131 -13.46 3.32 7.84
CA GLU A 131 -12.57 3.24 8.99
C GLU A 131 -12.31 1.76 9.29
N ALA A 132 -11.09 1.48 9.74
CA ALA A 132 -10.65 0.15 10.11
C ALA A 132 -9.53 0.26 11.14
N SER A 133 -9.49 -0.67 12.09
CA SER A 133 -8.38 -0.76 13.04
C SER A 133 -7.13 -1.31 12.35
N PRO A 134 -5.92 -0.84 12.69
CA PRO A 134 -4.69 -1.42 12.18
C PRO A 134 -4.62 -2.92 12.44
N LEU A 135 -4.26 -3.69 11.42
CA LEU A 135 -4.12 -5.14 11.48
C LEU A 135 -2.64 -5.51 11.47
N LYS A 136 -2.17 -6.28 12.45
CA LYS A 136 -0.83 -6.87 12.42
C LYS A 136 -0.90 -8.30 11.94
N ILE A 137 -0.15 -8.62 10.90
CA ILE A 137 -0.18 -9.94 10.27
C ILE A 137 1.24 -10.44 9.98
N ASN A 138 1.46 -11.74 10.13
CA ASN A 138 2.73 -12.37 9.78
C ASN A 138 2.63 -12.95 8.37
N ILE A 139 3.27 -12.28 7.41
CA ILE A 139 3.16 -12.60 5.98
C ILE A 139 3.88 -13.92 5.59
N ASN A 140 4.75 -14.45 6.45
CA ASN A 140 5.33 -15.77 6.23
C ASN A 140 4.31 -16.90 6.50
N LYS A 141 3.21 -16.62 7.19
CA LYS A 141 2.19 -17.62 7.59
C LYS A 141 0.94 -17.59 6.72
N THR A 142 0.76 -16.56 5.91
CA THR A 142 -0.44 -16.37 5.09
C THR A 142 -0.10 -15.44 3.93
N ASP A 143 -0.61 -15.77 2.76
CA ASP A 143 -0.63 -14.89 1.58
C ASP A 143 -1.87 -13.98 1.57
N THR A 144 -2.83 -14.21 2.47
CA THR A 144 -4.10 -13.49 2.49
C THR A 144 -4.18 -12.54 3.68
N ILE A 145 -4.44 -11.26 3.39
CA ILE A 145 -4.74 -10.21 4.35
C ILE A 145 -6.26 -10.02 4.35
N ARG A 146 -6.93 -10.56 5.37
CA ARG A 146 -8.35 -10.33 5.61
C ARG A 146 -8.52 -9.20 6.63
N MET A 147 -9.11 -8.09 6.22
CA MET A 147 -9.28 -6.90 7.07
C MET A 147 -10.76 -6.53 7.19
N LYS A 148 -11.24 -6.38 8.43
CA LYS A 148 -12.59 -5.90 8.70
C LYS A 148 -12.63 -4.37 8.59
N ILE A 149 -13.60 -3.86 7.83
CA ILE A 149 -13.82 -2.43 7.66
C ILE A 149 -15.28 -2.07 7.95
N LYS A 150 -15.52 -0.79 8.26
CA LYS A 150 -16.87 -0.23 8.40
C LYS A 150 -16.94 1.12 7.69
N GLN A 151 -18.14 1.49 7.24
CA GLN A 151 -18.38 2.81 6.65
C GLN A 151 -18.34 3.87 7.76
N ARG A 152 -17.67 5.00 7.50
CA ARG A 152 -17.72 6.16 8.40
C ARG A 152 -19.12 6.75 8.36
N LYS A 153 -19.63 7.10 9.54
CA LYS A 153 -20.89 7.82 9.71
C LYS A 153 -20.69 9.31 9.56
#